data_AF-A0A1I1DNY9-F1
#
_entry.id   AF-A0A1I1DNY9-F1
#
_cell.length_a   1.000
_cell.length_b   1.000
_cell.length_c   1.000
_cell.angle_alpha   90.00
_cell.angle_beta   90.00
_cell.angle_gamma   90.00
#
_symmetry.space_group_name_H-M   'P 1'
#
loop_
_entity.id
_entity.type
_entity.pdbx_description
1 polymer ?
#
loop_
_entity_poly.entity_id
_entity_poly.type
_entity_poly.pdbx_seq_one_letter_code
_entity_poly.pdbx_strand_id
1 'polypeptide(L)'
;MMSKKTSYAVLAAAALLAVSRPSFAQCDKCPTLEPTPDYCFTSADWPEQCAQFGAKSDQVYYSNKAKGKPVTITIPASSDAKALLALSNANKKLKVADVLFLGEAFKKWAVEKNKIGYTKLPSGLEYKVLTKGTGPKPIAGKNVTVHYRGSLEDGKVFDSSFDRGEPATFPIGVGRLIKGWDEGIPMFEEGTRLMLRIPPELGYGSRDMGSIPPNSTLYFEIEIIKAEQ
;
A
#
# COMPACT_ATOMS: atom_id res chain seq x y z
N MET A 1 -34.72 0.74 56.36
CA MET A 1 -33.75 -0.01 55.53
C MET A 1 -33.70 0.66 54.16
N MET A 2 -32.94 1.74 54.01
CA MET A 2 -31.61 1.76 53.35
C MET A 2 -31.59 1.26 51.89
N SER A 3 -31.62 2.24 51.00
CA SER A 3 -31.11 2.32 49.64
C SER A 3 -29.96 1.36 49.30
N LYS A 4 -30.06 0.67 48.16
CA LYS A 4 -28.91 0.38 47.28
C LYS A 4 -29.32 0.50 45.81
N LYS A 5 -28.92 1.62 45.20
CA LYS A 5 -28.65 1.71 43.76
C LYS A 5 -27.54 0.72 43.41
N THR A 6 -27.67 -0.03 42.33
CA THR A 6 -26.50 -0.61 41.66
C THR A 6 -26.72 -0.57 40.16
N SER A 7 -25.89 0.25 39.51
CA SER A 7 -25.86 0.52 38.09
C SER A 7 -25.59 -0.75 37.28
N TYR A 8 -26.39 -0.98 36.25
CA TYR A 8 -25.97 -1.83 35.13
C TYR A 8 -25.02 -1.00 34.26
N ALA A 9 -23.72 -1.25 34.43
CA ALA A 9 -22.69 -0.73 33.54
C ALA A 9 -22.87 -1.38 32.16
N VAL A 10 -23.03 -0.54 31.15
CA VAL A 10 -22.97 -0.88 29.73
C VAL A 10 -21.57 -1.43 29.45
N LEU A 11 -21.45 -2.75 29.36
CA LEU A 11 -20.27 -3.39 28.79
C LEU A 11 -20.29 -3.11 27.29
N ALA A 12 -19.56 -2.08 26.89
CA ALA A 12 -19.16 -1.88 25.51
C ALA A 12 -18.28 -3.06 25.11
N ALA A 13 -18.88 -4.05 24.45
CA ALA A 13 -18.14 -5.02 23.67
C ALA A 13 -17.48 -4.26 22.52
N ALA A 14 -16.22 -3.85 22.72
CA ALA A 14 -15.34 -3.48 21.63
C ALA A 14 -15.19 -4.73 20.75
N ALA A 15 -16.01 -4.79 19.69
CA ALA A 15 -15.77 -5.70 18.59
C ALA A 15 -14.37 -5.36 18.06
N LEU A 16 -13.39 -6.18 18.43
CA LEU A 16 -12.15 -6.28 17.69
C LEU A 16 -12.57 -6.66 16.27
N LEU A 17 -12.62 -5.66 15.39
CA LEU A 17 -12.48 -5.89 13.97
C LEU A 17 -11.16 -6.64 13.82
N ALA A 18 -11.24 -7.96 13.74
CA ALA A 18 -10.16 -8.79 13.26
C ALA A 18 -9.90 -8.32 11.83
N VAL A 19 -9.04 -7.32 11.69
CA VAL A 19 -8.38 -7.01 10.42
C VAL A 19 -7.68 -8.31 10.07
N SER A 20 -8.26 -9.06 9.15
CA SER A 20 -7.70 -10.31 8.65
C SER A 20 -6.29 -9.99 8.19
N ARG A 21 -5.30 -10.35 9.01
CA ARG A 21 -3.90 -10.12 8.70
C ARG A 21 -3.61 -10.87 7.41
N PRO A 22 -3.19 -10.19 6.32
CA PRO A 22 -2.87 -10.88 5.08
C PRO A 22 -1.78 -11.93 5.40
N SER A 23 -1.93 -13.14 4.87
CA SER A 23 -1.09 -14.32 5.12
C SER A 23 0.35 -14.20 4.55
N PHE A 24 0.87 -12.98 4.45
CA PHE A 24 2.09 -12.62 3.75
C PHE A 24 3.22 -12.14 4.67
N ALA A 25 2.95 -11.96 5.96
CA ALA A 25 3.97 -11.48 6.89
C ALA A 25 4.84 -12.66 7.39
N GLN A 26 6.04 -12.83 6.83
CA GLN A 26 7.04 -13.84 7.28
C GLN A 26 7.64 -13.52 8.67
N CYS A 27 6.87 -12.90 9.56
CA CYS A 27 7.35 -12.34 10.81
C CYS A 27 7.69 -13.40 11.86
N ASP A 28 7.22 -14.64 11.73
CA ASP A 28 7.49 -15.72 12.69
C ASP A 28 8.98 -16.06 12.79
N LYS A 29 9.76 -15.75 11.76
CA LYS A 29 11.21 -15.98 11.72
C LYS A 29 12.02 -14.78 12.24
N CYS A 30 11.34 -13.68 12.55
CA CYS A 30 11.92 -12.41 12.94
C CYS A 30 11.79 -12.17 14.45
N PRO A 31 12.64 -11.31 15.04
CA PRO A 31 12.45 -10.85 16.41
C PRO A 31 11.09 -10.19 16.61
N THR A 32 10.47 -10.44 17.76
CA THR A 32 9.24 -9.76 18.15
C THR A 32 9.51 -8.28 18.39
N LEU A 33 8.69 -7.40 17.81
CA LEU A 33 8.77 -5.95 17.98
C LEU A 33 7.43 -5.37 18.43
N GLU A 34 7.54 -4.28 19.18
CA GLU A 34 6.42 -3.42 19.54
C GLU A 34 6.70 -1.98 19.04
N PRO A 35 5.83 -1.39 18.21
CA PRO A 35 4.61 -1.97 17.66
C PRO A 35 4.89 -3.14 16.69
N THR A 36 3.92 -4.04 16.55
CA THR A 36 4.03 -5.17 15.61
C THR A 36 4.18 -4.61 14.19
N PRO A 37 5.17 -5.09 13.41
CA PRO A 37 5.35 -4.65 12.04
C PRO A 37 4.18 -5.07 11.15
N ASP A 38 3.92 -4.27 10.12
CA ASP A 38 2.90 -4.54 9.11
C ASP A 38 3.40 -5.58 8.08
N TYR A 39 4.71 -5.69 7.88
CA TYR A 39 5.34 -6.64 6.97
C TYR A 39 6.74 -7.05 7.46
N CYS A 40 7.12 -8.30 7.20
CA CYS A 40 8.47 -8.80 7.43
C CYS A 40 8.99 -9.52 6.20
N PHE A 41 10.27 -9.31 5.91
CA PHE A 41 10.99 -9.96 4.83
C PHE A 41 12.08 -10.88 5.37
N THR A 42 12.09 -12.10 4.86
CA THR A 42 13.15 -13.11 5.05
C THR A 42 13.47 -13.76 3.71
N SER A 43 14.66 -14.33 3.57
CA SER A 43 15.08 -15.03 2.36
C SER A 43 15.79 -16.34 2.69
N ALA A 44 15.64 -17.34 1.82
CA ALA A 44 16.37 -18.60 1.92
C ALA A 44 17.88 -18.42 1.71
N ASP A 45 18.27 -17.43 0.91
CA ASP A 45 19.67 -17.09 0.64
C ASP A 45 20.36 -16.43 1.85
N TRP A 46 19.56 -15.83 2.75
CA TRP A 46 20.02 -15.20 4.00
C TRP A 46 19.16 -15.62 5.20
N PRO A 47 19.27 -16.88 5.66
CA PRO A 47 18.36 -17.45 6.66
C PRO A 47 18.43 -16.78 8.04
N GLU A 48 19.56 -16.13 8.35
CA GLU A 48 19.80 -15.45 9.62
C GLU A 48 19.37 -13.98 9.61
N GLN A 49 18.89 -13.45 8.48
CA GLN A 49 18.55 -12.04 8.31
C GLN A 49 17.03 -11.83 8.28
N CYS A 50 16.59 -10.74 8.92
CA CYS A 50 15.21 -10.28 8.84
C CYS A 50 15.14 -8.75 8.76
N ALA A 51 14.25 -8.25 7.89
CA ALA A 51 13.83 -6.86 7.86
C ALA A 51 12.32 -6.74 8.19
N GLN A 52 11.96 -5.80 9.05
CA GLN A 52 10.59 -5.59 9.53
C GLN A 52 10.16 -4.15 9.27
N PHE A 53 8.98 -3.96 8.68
CA PHE A 53 8.49 -2.70 8.13
C PHE A 53 7.15 -2.31 8.75
N GLY A 54 6.97 -1.02 9.00
CA GLY A 54 5.68 -0.44 9.37
C GLY A 54 5.13 0.43 8.25
N ALA A 55 3.87 0.25 7.88
CA ALA A 55 3.18 1.00 6.82
C ALA A 55 3.04 2.50 7.14
N LYS A 56 3.15 2.87 8.42
CA LYS A 56 3.12 4.26 8.91
C LYS A 56 4.49 4.79 9.34
N SER A 57 5.56 4.02 9.12
CA SER A 57 6.91 4.38 9.54
C SER A 57 7.83 4.52 8.34
N ASP A 58 8.72 5.51 8.40
CA ASP A 58 9.87 5.66 7.51
C ASP A 58 11.08 4.84 7.99
N GLN A 59 10.91 4.02 9.03
CA GLN A 59 11.97 3.20 9.59
C GLN A 59 11.75 1.71 9.25
N VAL A 60 12.85 1.03 9.00
CA VAL A 60 12.92 -0.43 8.93
C VAL A 60 13.78 -0.93 10.07
N TYR A 61 13.33 -2.00 10.73
CA TYR A 61 14.14 -2.73 11.70
C TYR A 61 14.85 -3.88 11.00
N TYR A 62 16.17 -3.87 11.05
CA TYR A 62 17.02 -4.91 10.48
C TYR A 62 17.71 -5.70 11.59
N SER A 63 17.65 -7.02 11.50
CA SER A 63 18.33 -7.93 12.41
C SER A 63 19.09 -9.00 11.64
N ASN A 64 20.25 -9.36 12.18
CA ASN A 64 21.05 -10.49 11.71
C ASN A 64 21.46 -11.30 12.94
N LYS A 65 20.92 -12.51 13.06
CA LYS A 65 21.13 -13.38 14.23
C LYS A 65 22.62 -13.71 14.44
N ALA A 66 23.42 -13.72 13.38
CA ALA A 66 24.86 -13.98 13.47
C ALA A 66 25.70 -12.78 13.95
N LYS A 67 25.12 -11.56 14.03
CA LYS A 67 25.91 -10.31 14.23
C LYS A 67 25.45 -9.44 15.42
N GLY A 68 24.61 -9.96 16.31
CA GLY A 68 24.25 -9.29 17.56
C GLY A 68 23.10 -8.29 17.43
N LYS A 69 23.21 -7.12 18.09
CA LYS A 69 22.07 -6.21 18.30
C LYS A 69 21.50 -5.69 16.98
N PRO A 70 20.17 -5.76 16.80
CA PRO A 70 19.49 -5.21 15.63
C PRO A 70 19.69 -3.69 15.49
N VAL A 71 19.49 -3.21 14.27
CA VAL A 71 19.67 -1.81 13.90
C VAL A 71 18.42 -1.28 13.21
N THR A 72 18.08 -0.04 13.52
CA THR A 72 17.03 0.70 12.83
C THR A 72 17.64 1.52 11.71
N ILE A 73 17.03 1.48 10.53
CA ILE A 73 17.50 2.17 9.33
C ILE A 73 16.34 2.99 8.77
N THR A 74 16.62 4.19 8.29
CA THR A 74 15.63 4.98 7.55
C THR A 74 15.44 4.40 6.14
N ILE A 75 14.19 4.22 5.73
CA ILE A 75 13.82 3.74 4.40
C ILE A 75 14.34 4.75 3.38
N PRO A 76 15.18 4.32 2.43
CA PRO A 76 15.71 5.22 1.41
C PRO A 76 14.60 5.64 0.45
N ALA A 77 14.73 6.84 -0.13
CA ALA A 77 13.79 7.34 -1.13
C ALA A 77 13.72 6.46 -2.39
N SER A 78 14.80 5.73 -2.71
CA SER A 78 14.83 4.69 -3.75
C SER A 78 15.49 3.41 -3.26
N SER A 79 15.14 2.29 -3.88
CA SER A 79 15.74 0.96 -3.59
C SER A 79 16.95 0.65 -4.47
N ASP A 80 17.52 1.68 -5.10
CA ASP A 80 18.61 1.52 -6.06
C ASP A 80 19.94 1.29 -5.34
N ALA A 81 20.88 0.61 -6.00
CA ALA A 81 22.17 0.26 -5.42
C ALA A 81 22.93 1.47 -4.85
N LYS A 82 22.79 2.67 -5.45
CA LYS A 82 23.42 3.90 -4.97
C LYS A 82 22.85 4.38 -3.63
N ALA A 83 21.52 4.36 -3.48
CA ALA A 83 20.87 4.77 -2.23
C ALA A 83 21.17 3.79 -1.09
N LEU A 84 21.21 2.49 -1.41
CA LEU A 84 21.56 1.43 -0.46
C LEU A 84 23.03 1.45 -0.05
N LEU A 85 23.93 1.76 -0.99
CA LEU A 85 25.36 1.93 -0.69
C LEU A 85 25.59 3.16 0.19
N ALA A 86 24.86 4.26 -0.02
CA ALA A 86 24.91 5.43 0.85
C ALA A 86 24.48 5.08 2.29
N LEU A 87 23.45 4.24 2.46
CA LEU A 87 23.05 3.72 3.78
C LEU A 87 24.17 2.90 4.43
N SER A 88 24.86 2.04 3.68
CA SER A 88 26.00 1.27 4.19
C SER A 88 27.15 2.17 4.67
N ASN A 89 27.48 3.20 3.89
CA ASN A 89 28.58 4.11 4.22
C ASN A 89 28.25 4.98 5.43
N ALA A 90 26.98 5.41 5.57
CA ALA A 90 26.50 6.16 6.72
C ALA A 90 26.42 5.26 7.97
N ASN A 91 26.01 4.00 7.82
CA ASN A 91 25.86 3.05 8.90
C ASN A 91 27.02 2.04 8.92
N LYS A 92 28.10 2.39 9.64
CA LYS A 92 29.32 1.57 9.82
C LYS A 92 29.08 0.14 10.34
N LYS A 93 27.85 -0.21 10.73
CA LYS A 93 27.46 -1.56 11.19
C LYS A 93 26.94 -2.46 10.07
N LEU A 94 26.63 -1.93 8.89
CA LEU A 94 26.14 -2.70 7.74
C LEU A 94 27.30 -3.10 6.82
N LYS A 95 27.38 -4.39 6.47
CA LYS A 95 28.30 -4.91 5.46
C LYS A 95 27.59 -5.01 4.11
N VAL A 96 28.36 -5.13 3.02
CA VAL A 96 27.84 -5.30 1.65
C VAL A 96 26.76 -6.38 1.54
N ALA A 97 26.94 -7.53 2.19
CA ALA A 97 25.92 -8.59 2.19
C ALA A 97 24.60 -8.19 2.88
N ASP A 98 24.67 -7.38 3.95
CA ASP A 98 23.48 -6.87 4.63
C ASP A 98 22.74 -5.86 3.72
N VAL A 99 23.48 -5.09 2.92
CA VAL A 99 22.95 -4.13 1.95
C VAL A 99 22.24 -4.81 0.79
N LEU A 100 22.77 -5.94 0.29
CA LEU A 100 22.13 -6.74 -0.76
C LEU A 100 20.78 -7.28 -0.30
N PHE A 101 20.73 -7.87 0.89
CA PHE A 101 19.49 -8.33 1.51
C PHE A 101 18.48 -7.19 1.69
N LEU A 102 18.93 -6.05 2.24
CA LEU A 102 18.07 -4.87 2.41
C LEU A 102 17.55 -4.34 1.07
N GLY A 103 18.34 -4.44 0.00
CA GLY A 103 17.88 -4.07 -1.33
C GLY A 103 16.71 -4.92 -1.82
N GLU A 104 16.77 -6.23 -1.63
CA GLU A 104 15.63 -7.12 -1.92
C GLU A 104 14.44 -6.83 -1.01
N ALA A 105 14.70 -6.64 0.29
CA ALA A 105 13.68 -6.31 1.27
C ALA A 105 12.93 -5.03 0.91
N PHE A 106 13.64 -3.96 0.53
CA PHE A 106 13.03 -2.70 0.10
C PHE A 106 12.26 -2.84 -1.21
N LYS A 107 12.78 -3.61 -2.19
CA LYS A 107 12.04 -3.90 -3.43
C LYS A 107 10.73 -4.62 -3.15
N LYS A 108 10.74 -5.63 -2.28
CA LYS A 108 9.53 -6.36 -1.88
C LYS A 108 8.58 -5.49 -1.06
N TRP A 109 9.11 -4.74 -0.08
CA TRP A 109 8.32 -3.79 0.70
C TRP A 109 7.64 -2.73 -0.18
N ALA A 110 8.31 -2.24 -1.23
CA ALA A 110 7.73 -1.28 -2.14
C ALA A 110 6.44 -1.78 -2.81
N VAL A 111 6.32 -3.09 -3.04
CA VAL A 111 5.12 -3.74 -3.55
C VAL A 111 4.13 -4.03 -2.42
N GLU A 112 4.58 -4.66 -1.33
CA GLU A 112 3.71 -5.13 -0.25
C GLU A 112 3.07 -4.01 0.56
N LYS A 113 3.77 -2.87 0.76
CA LYS A 113 3.20 -1.69 1.44
C LYS A 113 1.95 -1.15 0.74
N ASN A 114 1.88 -1.34 -0.58
CA ASN A 114 0.75 -0.94 -1.41
C ASN A 114 -0.42 -1.90 -1.30
N LYS A 115 -0.35 -2.93 -0.44
CA LYS A 115 -1.46 -3.87 -0.15
C LYS A 115 -2.04 -3.67 1.25
N ILE A 116 -1.46 -2.79 2.06
CA ILE A 116 -1.80 -2.62 3.48
C ILE A 116 -2.59 -1.33 3.68
N GLY A 117 -3.60 -1.37 4.55
CA GLY A 117 -4.36 -0.20 4.98
C GLY A 117 -5.47 0.20 4.01
N TYR A 118 -6.04 -0.75 3.28
CA TYR A 118 -7.20 -0.54 2.44
C TYR A 118 -8.49 -0.64 3.22
N THR A 119 -9.45 0.20 2.85
CA THR A 119 -10.86 0.08 3.22
C THR A 119 -11.60 -0.62 2.10
N LYS A 120 -12.30 -1.72 2.42
CA LYS A 120 -13.09 -2.50 1.47
C LYS A 120 -14.53 -2.01 1.40
N LEU A 121 -15.03 -1.82 0.19
CA LEU A 121 -16.41 -1.45 -0.11
C LEU A 121 -17.27 -2.69 -0.37
N PRO A 122 -18.62 -2.58 -0.27
CA PRO A 122 -19.54 -3.69 -0.56
C PRO A 122 -19.40 -4.27 -1.98
N SER A 123 -19.02 -3.44 -2.97
CA SER A 123 -18.74 -3.86 -4.35
C SER A 123 -17.53 -4.78 -4.48
N GLY A 124 -16.69 -4.86 -3.43
CA GLY A 124 -15.39 -5.51 -3.47
C GLY A 124 -14.24 -4.57 -3.88
N LEU A 125 -14.54 -3.33 -4.32
CA LEU A 125 -13.52 -2.30 -4.52
C LEU A 125 -12.85 -1.99 -3.18
N GLU A 126 -11.54 -1.85 -3.19
CA GLU A 126 -10.80 -1.43 -2.01
C GLU A 126 -10.04 -0.15 -2.31
N TYR A 127 -9.99 0.78 -1.35
CA TYR A 127 -9.25 2.03 -1.51
C TYR A 127 -8.38 2.36 -0.30
N LYS A 128 -7.35 3.19 -0.52
CA LYS A 128 -6.50 3.76 0.53
C LYS A 128 -6.18 5.20 0.19
N VAL A 129 -6.55 6.14 1.04
CA VAL A 129 -6.19 7.56 0.86
C VAL A 129 -4.74 7.75 1.30
N LEU A 130 -3.91 8.29 0.39
CA LEU A 130 -2.51 8.64 0.67
C LEU A 130 -2.39 10.11 1.10
N THR A 131 -3.12 11.00 0.44
CA THR A 131 -3.21 12.41 0.79
C THR A 131 -4.61 12.90 0.46
N LYS A 132 -5.25 13.59 1.40
CA LYS A 132 -6.61 14.08 1.22
C LYS A 132 -6.62 15.43 0.51
N GLY A 133 -7.43 15.55 -0.52
CA GLY A 133 -7.70 16.80 -1.23
C GLY A 133 -8.74 17.67 -0.53
N THR A 134 -8.90 18.89 -1.03
CA THR A 134 -9.85 19.89 -0.48
C THR A 134 -10.70 20.55 -1.55
N GLY A 135 -10.53 20.18 -2.82
CA GLY A 135 -11.32 20.74 -3.91
C GLY A 135 -12.69 20.06 -4.03
N PRO A 136 -13.45 20.37 -5.10
CA PRO A 136 -14.74 19.75 -5.32
C PRO A 136 -14.60 18.27 -5.70
N LYS A 137 -15.67 17.49 -5.52
CA LYS A 137 -15.70 16.10 -5.97
C LYS A 137 -16.03 16.03 -7.47
N PRO A 138 -15.50 15.03 -8.21
CA PRO A 138 -15.94 14.75 -9.57
C PRO A 138 -17.43 14.46 -9.64
N ILE A 139 -18.11 15.02 -10.65
CA ILE A 139 -19.53 14.81 -10.90
C ILE A 139 -19.69 13.82 -12.06
N ALA A 140 -20.60 12.85 -11.91
CA ALA A 140 -20.90 11.90 -12.99
C ALA A 140 -21.34 12.65 -14.27
N GLY A 141 -20.79 12.25 -15.42
CA GLY A 141 -21.01 12.90 -16.72
C GLY A 141 -20.06 14.05 -17.04
N LYS A 142 -19.26 14.52 -16.07
CA LYS A 142 -18.22 15.53 -16.28
C LYS A 142 -16.86 14.88 -16.46
N ASN A 143 -15.88 15.68 -16.90
CA ASN A 143 -14.52 15.18 -16.98
C ASN A 143 -13.80 15.29 -15.63
N VAL A 144 -12.92 14.32 -15.40
CA VAL A 144 -11.91 14.37 -14.35
C VAL A 144 -10.53 14.26 -15.00
N THR A 145 -9.60 15.09 -14.55
CA THR A 145 -8.19 15.03 -14.95
C THR A 145 -7.40 14.40 -13.81
N VAL A 146 -6.65 13.34 -14.12
CA VAL A 146 -5.90 12.58 -13.14
C VAL A 146 -4.47 12.30 -13.59
N HIS A 147 -3.55 12.28 -12.63
CA HIS A 147 -2.32 11.51 -12.77
C HIS A 147 -2.56 10.11 -12.22
N TYR A 148 -1.99 9.08 -12.88
CA TYR A 148 -2.17 7.71 -12.43
C TYR A 148 -1.01 6.79 -12.81
N ARG A 149 -0.90 5.69 -12.08
CA ARG A 149 -0.04 4.54 -12.38
C ARG A 149 -0.79 3.25 -12.09
N GLY A 150 -0.97 2.41 -13.10
CA GLY A 150 -1.60 1.10 -13.02
C GLY A 150 -0.57 -0.03 -13.03
N SER A 151 -0.66 -0.94 -12.07
CA SER A 151 0.19 -2.12 -11.96
C SER A 151 -0.57 -3.39 -11.58
N LEU A 152 0.03 -4.55 -11.89
CA LEU A 152 -0.45 -5.86 -11.46
C LEU A 152 0.02 -6.19 -10.02
N GLU A 153 -0.47 -7.31 -9.47
CA GLU A 153 -0.14 -7.84 -8.13
C GLU A 153 1.38 -8.03 -7.91
N ASP A 154 2.13 -8.33 -8.97
CA ASP A 154 3.59 -8.49 -8.97
C ASP A 154 4.36 -7.16 -9.05
N GLY A 155 3.65 -6.04 -9.16
CA GLY A 155 4.21 -4.70 -9.30
C GLY A 155 4.54 -4.30 -10.75
N LYS A 156 4.30 -5.17 -11.75
CA LYS A 156 4.52 -4.83 -13.15
C LYS A 156 3.55 -3.72 -13.57
N VAL A 157 4.10 -2.56 -13.91
CA VAL A 157 3.35 -1.41 -14.43
C VAL A 157 2.89 -1.73 -15.85
N PHE A 158 1.60 -1.56 -16.11
CA PHE A 158 1.00 -1.74 -17.45
C PHE A 158 0.62 -0.40 -18.11
N ASP A 159 0.39 0.64 -17.32
CA ASP A 159 0.07 1.99 -17.81
C ASP A 159 0.44 3.05 -16.74
N SER A 160 0.95 4.20 -17.16
CA SER A 160 1.39 5.28 -16.26
C SER A 160 1.34 6.62 -16.99
N SER A 161 0.54 7.56 -16.49
CA SER A 161 0.54 8.92 -17.02
C SER A 161 1.76 9.74 -16.56
N PHE A 162 2.36 9.37 -15.42
CA PHE A 162 3.64 9.92 -14.99
C PHE A 162 4.76 9.65 -15.99
N ASP A 163 4.77 8.44 -16.57
CA ASP A 163 5.81 8.03 -17.52
C ASP A 163 5.64 8.75 -18.87
N ARG A 164 4.41 9.20 -19.18
CA ARG A 164 4.12 10.08 -20.33
C ARG A 164 4.40 11.56 -20.05
N GLY A 165 4.52 11.94 -18.77
CA GLY A 165 4.77 13.33 -18.35
C GLY A 165 3.54 14.25 -18.38
N GLU A 166 2.35 13.73 -18.65
CA GLU A 166 1.12 14.53 -18.72
C GLU A 166 -0.09 13.82 -18.07
N PRO A 167 -0.98 14.53 -17.36
CA PRO A 167 -2.23 13.98 -16.86
C PRO A 167 -3.14 13.50 -17.99
N ALA A 168 -4.08 12.61 -17.66
CA ALA A 168 -5.11 12.17 -18.59
C ALA A 168 -6.50 12.61 -18.11
N THR A 169 -7.34 12.99 -19.06
CA THR A 169 -8.71 13.46 -18.80
C THR A 169 -9.72 12.44 -19.29
N PHE A 170 -10.68 12.10 -18.44
CA PHE A 170 -11.69 11.09 -18.73
C PHE A 170 -13.09 11.55 -18.31
N PRO A 171 -14.14 11.19 -19.06
CA PRO A 171 -15.52 11.34 -18.59
C PRO A 171 -15.82 10.30 -17.50
N ILE A 172 -16.20 10.74 -16.30
CA ILE A 172 -16.38 9.87 -15.13
C ILE A 172 -17.86 9.52 -14.90
N GLY A 173 -18.13 8.32 -14.38
CA GLY A 173 -19.46 7.91 -13.93
C GLY A 173 -20.47 7.68 -15.06
N VAL A 174 -19.99 7.44 -16.28
CA VAL A 174 -20.82 7.20 -17.48
C VAL A 174 -20.57 5.83 -18.13
N GLY A 175 -19.85 4.93 -17.46
CA GLY A 175 -19.59 3.57 -17.94
C GLY A 175 -18.56 3.49 -19.08
N ARG A 176 -17.76 4.54 -19.27
CA ARG A 176 -16.68 4.57 -20.27
C ARG A 176 -15.34 4.09 -19.73
N LEU A 177 -15.19 4.02 -18.41
CA LEU A 177 -14.02 3.53 -17.71
C LEU A 177 -14.32 2.17 -17.08
N ILE A 178 -13.29 1.53 -16.52
CA ILE A 178 -13.52 0.34 -15.68
C ILE A 178 -14.37 0.72 -14.46
N LYS A 179 -15.23 -0.20 -14.02
CA LYS A 179 -16.22 0.07 -12.95
C LYS A 179 -15.56 0.57 -11.66
N GLY A 180 -14.39 0.05 -11.33
CA GLY A 180 -13.64 0.49 -10.14
C GLY A 180 -13.22 1.96 -10.19
N TRP A 181 -12.95 2.52 -11.37
CA TRP A 181 -12.68 3.96 -11.52
C TRP A 181 -13.96 4.78 -11.41
N ASP A 182 -15.02 4.38 -12.13
CA ASP A 182 -16.32 5.07 -12.11
C ASP A 182 -16.96 5.07 -10.71
N GLU A 183 -16.68 4.06 -9.89
CA GLU A 183 -17.10 4.01 -8.48
C GLU A 183 -16.14 4.76 -7.56
N GLY A 184 -14.83 4.50 -7.68
CA GLY A 184 -13.84 4.93 -6.68
C GLY A 184 -13.44 6.39 -6.77
N ILE A 185 -13.27 6.96 -7.97
CA ILE A 185 -12.77 8.33 -8.14
C ILE A 185 -13.76 9.39 -7.63
N PRO A 186 -15.08 9.31 -7.94
CA PRO A 186 -16.06 10.31 -7.48
C PRO A 186 -16.24 10.38 -5.96
N MET A 187 -15.73 9.40 -5.21
CA MET A 187 -15.82 9.40 -3.75
C MET A 187 -14.92 10.46 -3.09
N PHE A 188 -13.91 10.95 -3.80
CA PHE A 188 -12.85 11.80 -3.25
C PHE A 188 -12.80 13.19 -3.87
N GLU A 189 -12.27 14.13 -3.11
CA GLU A 189 -12.09 15.51 -3.50
C GLU A 189 -10.93 15.68 -4.49
N GLU A 190 -11.02 16.67 -5.37
CA GLU A 190 -9.87 17.18 -6.12
C GLU A 190 -8.70 17.50 -5.18
N GLY A 191 -7.48 17.16 -5.62
CA GLY A 191 -6.25 17.18 -4.84
C GLY A 191 -6.00 15.89 -4.05
N THR A 192 -6.93 14.92 -4.06
CA THR A 192 -6.71 13.65 -3.37
C THR A 192 -5.75 12.76 -4.15
N ARG A 193 -4.76 12.21 -3.44
CA ARG A 193 -3.94 11.08 -3.89
C ARG A 193 -4.37 9.82 -3.16
N LEU A 194 -4.66 8.76 -3.90
CA LEU A 194 -5.19 7.52 -3.38
C LEU A 194 -4.64 6.29 -4.11
N MET A 195 -4.82 5.13 -3.49
CA MET A 195 -4.67 3.83 -4.12
C MET A 195 -6.05 3.19 -4.27
N LEU A 196 -6.30 2.57 -5.42
CA LEU A 196 -7.42 1.66 -5.64
C LEU A 196 -6.90 0.26 -5.91
N ARG A 197 -7.45 -0.74 -5.21
CA ARG A 197 -7.29 -2.16 -5.52
C ARG A 197 -8.60 -2.65 -6.09
N ILE A 198 -8.59 -2.95 -7.38
CA ILE A 198 -9.76 -3.22 -8.20
C ILE A 198 -9.79 -4.72 -8.50
N PRO A 199 -10.74 -5.49 -7.95
CA PRO A 199 -10.88 -6.89 -8.27
C PRO A 199 -11.30 -7.06 -9.75
N PRO A 200 -11.07 -8.24 -10.35
CA PRO A 200 -11.29 -8.45 -11.78
C PRO A 200 -12.69 -8.08 -12.27
N GLU A 201 -13.71 -8.31 -11.47
CA GLU A 201 -15.13 -8.04 -11.78
C GLU A 201 -15.43 -6.54 -11.94
N LEU A 202 -14.61 -5.69 -11.32
CA LEU A 202 -14.65 -4.23 -11.42
C LEU A 202 -13.59 -3.66 -12.38
N GLY A 203 -12.69 -4.51 -12.88
CA GLY A 203 -11.67 -4.21 -13.88
C GLY A 203 -12.03 -4.76 -15.26
N TYR A 204 -11.14 -5.58 -15.82
CA TYR A 204 -11.30 -6.16 -17.16
C TYR A 204 -11.95 -7.55 -17.17
N GLY A 205 -12.14 -8.19 -16.02
CA GLY A 205 -12.70 -9.53 -15.88
C GLY A 205 -11.83 -10.59 -16.55
N SER A 206 -12.45 -11.54 -17.25
CA SER A 206 -11.77 -12.62 -17.98
C SER A 206 -11.15 -12.20 -19.32
N ARG A 207 -11.20 -10.91 -19.68
CA ARG A 207 -10.63 -10.40 -20.93
C ARG A 207 -9.12 -10.29 -20.83
N ASP A 208 -8.43 -10.70 -21.88
CA ASP A 208 -6.99 -10.44 -22.06
C ASP A 208 -6.81 -9.07 -22.73
N MET A 209 -6.02 -8.19 -22.09
CA MET A 209 -5.69 -6.86 -22.62
C MET A 209 -4.20 -6.76 -22.99
N GLY A 210 -3.55 -7.89 -23.25
CA GLY A 210 -2.13 -7.99 -23.62
C GLY A 210 -1.21 -7.89 -22.41
N SER A 211 -0.97 -6.67 -21.91
CA SER A 211 -0.13 -6.47 -20.71
C SER A 211 -0.84 -6.85 -19.41
N ILE A 212 -2.18 -7.02 -19.44
CA ILE A 212 -3.02 -7.40 -18.32
C ILE A 212 -3.67 -8.76 -18.63
N PRO A 213 -3.22 -9.84 -17.95
CA PRO A 213 -3.81 -11.15 -18.11
C PRO A 213 -5.29 -11.20 -17.65
N PRO A 214 -6.07 -12.18 -18.13
CA PRO A 214 -7.41 -12.47 -17.61
C PRO A 214 -7.45 -12.63 -16.09
N ASN A 215 -8.54 -12.17 -15.48
CA ASN A 215 -8.81 -12.28 -14.04
C ASN A 215 -7.74 -11.61 -13.14
N SER A 216 -7.07 -10.57 -13.65
CA SER A 216 -6.08 -9.81 -12.88
C SER A 216 -6.74 -8.82 -11.92
N THR A 217 -6.24 -8.78 -10.68
CA THR A 217 -6.48 -7.66 -9.76
C THR A 217 -5.60 -6.48 -10.17
N LEU A 218 -6.18 -5.29 -10.27
CA LEU A 218 -5.48 -4.08 -10.69
C LEU A 218 -5.20 -3.18 -9.50
N TYR A 219 -4.00 -2.61 -9.46
CA TYR A 219 -3.59 -1.62 -8.46
C TYR A 219 -3.38 -0.30 -9.17
N PHE A 220 -4.10 0.73 -8.76
CA PHE A 220 -3.97 2.08 -9.30
C PHE A 220 -3.55 3.06 -8.23
N GLU A 221 -2.44 3.74 -8.46
CA GLU A 221 -2.15 5.03 -7.85
C GLU A 221 -2.84 6.12 -8.65
N ILE A 222 -3.61 6.98 -7.99
CA ILE A 222 -4.35 8.06 -8.64
C ILE A 222 -4.16 9.35 -7.85
N GLU A 223 -3.92 10.44 -8.55
CA GLU A 223 -3.96 11.80 -8.05
C GLU A 223 -5.00 12.59 -8.86
N ILE A 224 -6.03 13.09 -8.18
CA ILE A 224 -7.10 13.86 -8.81
C ILE A 224 -6.61 15.30 -8.98
N ILE A 225 -6.26 15.67 -10.20
CA ILE A 225 -5.69 16.98 -10.52
C ILE A 225 -6.79 18.02 -10.70
N LYS A 226 -7.91 17.64 -11.33
CA LYS A 226 -9.02 18.54 -11.58
C LYS A 226 -10.35 17.79 -11.70
N ALA A 227 -11.39 18.31 -11.06
CA ALA A 227 -12.77 17.85 -11.18
C ALA A 227 -13.63 18.93 -11.85
N GLU A 228 -14.10 18.70 -13.07
CA GLU A 228 -15.03 19.63 -13.72
C GLU A 228 -16.40 19.64 -13.02
N GLN A 229 -17.03 20.81 -13.02
CA GLN A 229 -18.31 21.09 -12.36
C GLN A 229 -19.42 21.28 -13.40
#